data_AF-A0A7Z1PJ95-F1
#
_entry.id   AF-A0A7Z1PJ95-F1
#
_cell.length_a   1.000
_cell.length_b   1.000
_cell.length_c   1.000
_cell.angle_alpha   90.00
_cell.angle_beta   90.00
_cell.angle_gamma   90.00
#
_symmetry.space_group_name_H-M   'P 1'
#
loop_
_entity.id
_entity.type
_entity.pdbx_description
1 polymer ?
#
loop_
_entity_poly.entity_id
_entity_poly.type
_entity_poly.pdbx_seq_one_letter_code
_entity_poly.pdbx_strand_id
1 'polypeptide(L)' 'AQIYLYMQRGCFPRSIKIGPASVAWLESEIDEWINRRLDERNQKHFY' A
#
# COMPACT_ATOMS: atom_id res chain seq x y z
N ALA A 1 2.34 3.01 -12.86
CA ALA A 1 0.93 2.56 -12.96
C ALA A 1 0.53 1.50 -11.92
N GLN A 2 1.46 0.68 -11.40
CA GLN A 2 1.12 -0.48 -10.56
C GLN A 2 0.52 -0.14 -9.18
N ILE A 3 0.95 0.95 -8.55
CA ILE A 3 0.38 1.43 -7.27
C ILE A 3 -1.10 1.76 -7.43
N TYR A 4 -1.47 2.49 -8.49
CA TYR A 4 -2.88 2.81 -8.77
C TYR A 4 -3.73 1.58 -9.07
N LEU A 5 -3.16 0.56 -9.72
CA LEU A 5 -3.85 -0.71 -9.92
C LEU A 5 -4.08 -1.44 -8.58
N TYR A 6 -3.10 -1.43 -7.68
CA TYR A 6 -3.27 -2.02 -6.35
C TYR A 6 -4.26 -1.22 -5.49
N MET A 7 -4.30 0.09 -5.63
CA MET A 7 -5.34 0.93 -5.03
C MET A 7 -6.73 0.54 -5.55
N GLN A 8 -6.88 0.37 -6.86
CA GLN A 8 -8.15 -0.06 -7.47
C GLN A 8 -8.58 -1.46 -6.99
N ARG A 9 -7.62 -2.36 -6.77
CA ARG A 9 -7.87 -3.71 -6.25
C ARG A 9 -8.07 -3.76 -4.73
N GLY A 10 -7.97 -2.63 -4.03
CA GLY A 10 -8.06 -2.56 -2.57
C GLY A 10 -6.86 -3.19 -1.84
N CYS A 11 -5.75 -3.39 -2.55
CA CYS A 11 -4.52 -3.99 -2.01
C CYS A 11 -3.46 -2.95 -1.62
N PHE A 12 -3.76 -1.66 -1.72
CA PHE A 12 -2.87 -0.55 -1.36
C PHE A 12 -3.69 0.60 -0.76
N PRO A 13 -3.15 1.37 0.20
CA PRO A 13 -3.84 2.50 0.81
C PRO A 13 -4.38 3.52 -0.19
N ARG A 14 -5.56 4.09 0.10
CA ARG A 14 -6.13 5.15 -0.74
C ARG A 14 -5.35 6.43 -0.55
N SER A 15 -5.11 7.15 -1.64
CA SER A 15 -4.41 8.42 -1.58
C SER A 15 -5.37 9.55 -1.20
N ILE A 16 -4.83 10.57 -0.54
CA ILE A 16 -5.50 11.81 -0.17
C ILE A 16 -5.01 12.90 -1.13
N LYS A 17 -5.93 13.62 -1.76
CA LYS A 17 -5.56 14.73 -2.65
C LYS A 17 -5.11 15.93 -1.82
N ILE A 18 -3.90 16.42 -2.09
CA ILE A 18 -3.30 17.58 -1.39
C ILE A 18 -3.03 18.77 -2.32
N GLY A 19 -3.25 18.61 -3.63
CA GLY A 19 -3.12 19.68 -4.61
C GLY A 19 -3.65 19.31 -5.98
N PRO A 20 -3.53 20.21 -6.98
CA PRO A 20 -4.01 19.98 -8.33
C PRO A 20 -3.39 18.75 -9.01
N ALA A 21 -2.11 18.51 -8.77
CA ALA A 21 -1.34 17.38 -9.33
C ALA A 21 -0.60 16.58 -8.24
N SER A 22 -1.05 16.67 -6.98
CA SER A 22 -0.34 16.08 -5.84
C SER A 22 -1.28 15.30 -4.95
N VAL A 23 -0.83 14.11 -4.56
CA VAL A 23 -1.51 13.20 -3.63
C VAL A 23 -0.52 12.78 -2.54
N ALA A 24 -1.03 12.46 -1.37
CA ALA A 24 -0.28 11.93 -0.24
C ALA A 24 -0.95 10.67 0.30
N TRP A 25 -0.24 9.95 1.15
CA TRP A 25 -0.75 8.83 1.93
C TRP A 25 -0.42 9.07 3.40
N LEU A 26 -1.22 8.49 4.29
CA LEU A 26 -0.85 8.43 5.70
C LEU A 26 0.32 7.48 5.85
N GLU A 27 1.38 7.92 6.53
CA GLU A 27 2.59 7.13 6.77
C GLU A 27 2.26 5.80 7.45
N SER A 28 1.40 5.83 8.46
CA SER A 28 0.95 4.63 9.19
C SER A 28 0.26 3.58 8.30
N GLU A 29 -0.53 4.00 7.30
CA GLU A 29 -1.19 3.06 6.38
C GLU A 29 -0.19 2.40 5.43
N ILE A 30 0.86 3.14 5.04
CA ILE A 30 1.94 2.62 4.20
C ILE A 30 2.81 1.64 5.00
N ASP A 31 3.14 1.97 6.25
CA ASP A 31 3.88 1.08 7.14
C ASP A 31 3.13 -0.23 7.39
N GLU A 32 1.82 -0.14 7.68
CA GLU A 32 0.97 -1.33 7.85
C GLU A 32 0.94 -2.18 6.56
N TRP A 33 0.81 -1.54 5.40
CA TRP A 33 0.86 -2.24 4.11
C TRP A 33 2.20 -2.95 3.90
N ILE A 34 3.33 -2.31 4.21
CA ILE A 34 4.65 -2.93 4.10
C ILE A 34 4.76 -4.14 5.03
N ASN A 35 4.38 -3.98 6.30
CA ASN A 35 4.44 -5.03 7.31
C ASN A 35 3.61 -6.25 6.88
N ARG A 36 2.38 -6.04 6.43
CA ARG A 36 1.53 -7.13 5.90
C ARG A 36 2.20 -7.87 4.74
N ARG A 37 2.88 -7.18 3.84
CA ARG A 37 3.58 -7.80 2.70
C ARG A 37 4.80 -8.59 3.14
N LEU A 38 5.52 -8.11 4.16
CA LEU A 38 6.62 -8.84 4.79
C LEU A 38 6.12 -10.11 5.47
N ASP A 39 5.00 -10.03 6.19
CA ASP A 39 4.37 -11.19 6.83
C ASP A 39 3.90 -12.22 5.81
N GLU A 40 3.19 -11.79 4.76
CA GLU A 40 2.77 -12.66 3.64
C GLU A 40 3.97 -13.35 2.98
N ARG A 41 5.10 -12.64 2.84
CA ARG A 41 6.35 -13.22 2.31
C ARG A 41 6.95 -14.22 3.28
N ASN A 42 7.08 -13.86 4.55
CA ASN A 42 7.69 -14.70 5.56
C ASN A 42 6.88 -15.98 5.78
N GLN A 43 5.54 -15.92 5.80
CA GLN A 43 4.66 -17.10 5.86
C GLN A 43 4.88 -18.05 4.68
N LYS A 44 5.16 -17.54 3.48
CA LYS A 44 5.46 -18.38 2.30
C LYS A 44 6.81 -19.11 2.38
N HIS A 45 7.71 -18.70 3.27
CA HIS A 45 9.02 -19.34 3.44
C HIS A 45 9.03 -20.46 4.48
N PHE A 46 7.97 -20.64 5.26
CA PHE A 46 7.85 -21.69 6.29
C PHE A 46 7.11 -22.95 5.82
N TYR A 47 6.88 -23.13 4.51
CA TYR A 47 6.31 -24.33 3.89
C TYR A 47 7.28 -24.96 2.90
#